data_AF-U6SUL7-F1
#
_entry.id   AF-U6SUL7-F1
#
_cell.length_a   1.000
_cell.length_b   1.000
_cell.length_c   1.000
_cell.angle_alpha   90.00
_cell.angle_beta   90.00
_cell.angle_gamma   90.00
#
_symmetry.space_group_name_H-M   'P 1'
#
loop_
_entity.id
_entity.type
_entity.pdbx_description
1 polymer ?
#
loop_
_entity_poly.entity_id
_entity_poly.type
_entity_poly.pdbx_seq_one_letter_code
_entity_poly.pdbx_strand_id
1 'polypeptide(L)'
;MKKIFYSLFILLICLILISCSSSTNGKSTNDELNDIVQAENNSSPEKNRDDEILYRFEVLSNQDDLTLYFENFPRQYDDIQDNQNKKSAKNQYLSLIEKIIDDKEFEYLNTLKDEGILFNSVLSDSRFDDIDELIKVGLEDTMKHSKQSGVDNMREEAEKMLPLIKSAFDKQEYDLIDDYTQHLDDFTIETMNNYREALIDLIPYENGETSIKARRNVLLIDPDYNGILSDEIQAFAAKYTTVEEREEAVKKHAWHKERVEENRKLRAIEKSKNAKPRIGMTKEEVKNTDWGKPQKINRTTTAYGVREQWVYPNYKYVYLEDGIVTAIQD
;
A
#
# COMPACT_ATOMS: atom_id res chain seq x y z
N MET A 1 -61.76 -11.78 -2.76
CA MET A 1 -61.51 -11.87 -1.31
C MET A 1 -60.23 -11.11 -0.99
N LYS A 2 -60.34 -10.13 -0.07
CA LYS A 2 -59.32 -9.57 0.85
C LYS A 2 -57.96 -9.15 0.25
N LYS A 3 -57.71 -7.84 0.06
CA LYS A 3 -57.26 -6.82 1.05
C LYS A 3 -55.78 -7.05 1.43
N ILE A 4 -54.86 -6.21 0.94
CA ILE A 4 -54.32 -5.00 1.63
C ILE A 4 -53.89 -5.38 3.04
N PHE A 5 -52.59 -5.43 3.37
CA PHE A 5 -52.10 -4.98 4.68
C PHE A 5 -50.61 -4.53 4.60
N TYR A 6 -50.45 -3.21 4.43
CA TYR A 6 -49.47 -2.27 5.02
C TYR A 6 -48.04 -2.09 4.49
N SER A 7 -47.94 -1.15 3.54
CA SER A 7 -47.24 0.12 3.78
C SER A 7 -47.66 0.73 5.14
N LEU A 8 -46.70 0.98 6.04
CA LEU A 8 -46.72 1.80 7.27
C LEU A 8 -45.91 1.06 8.35
N PHE A 9 -44.65 1.44 8.50
CA PHE A 9 -44.07 1.54 9.85
C PHE A 9 -43.06 2.69 9.89
N ILE A 10 -43.55 3.86 9.45
CA ILE A 10 -43.09 5.15 9.98
C ILE A 10 -43.95 5.39 11.23
N LEU A 11 -43.35 5.94 12.29
CA LEU A 11 -43.94 6.37 13.57
C LEU A 11 -44.33 5.18 14.50
N LEU A 12 -43.96 5.06 15.78
CA LEU A 12 -43.54 6.04 16.78
C LEU A 12 -43.41 5.33 18.16
N ILE A 13 -42.43 5.77 18.97
CA ILE A 13 -42.38 5.81 20.46
C ILE A 13 -42.14 4.53 21.29
N CYS A 14 -40.91 4.52 21.85
CA CYS A 14 -40.50 4.51 23.27
C CYS A 14 -41.02 3.49 24.30
N LEU A 15 -40.12 3.26 25.28
CA LEU A 15 -40.26 2.72 26.65
C LEU A 15 -39.85 1.24 26.77
N ILE A 16 -38.86 0.77 27.55
CA ILE A 16 -38.13 1.28 28.73
C ILE A 16 -36.78 0.53 28.87
N LEU A 17 -35.67 1.29 28.99
CA LEU A 17 -34.51 1.24 29.92
C LEU A 17 -34.47 0.11 31.00
N ILE A 18 -33.39 -0.39 31.63
CA ILE A 18 -31.96 -0.09 31.84
C ILE A 18 -31.41 -1.31 32.62
N SER A 19 -30.13 -1.68 32.45
CA SER A 19 -29.27 -1.99 33.62
C SER A 19 -27.77 -1.87 33.32
N CYS A 20 -27.20 -0.82 33.93
CA CYS A 20 -25.86 -0.67 34.53
C CYS A 20 -24.58 -0.59 33.67
N SER A 21 -24.18 0.67 33.48
CA SER A 21 -22.91 1.30 33.91
C SER A 21 -21.58 0.84 33.30
N SER A 22 -21.03 1.68 32.42
CA SER A 22 -19.77 2.39 32.68
C SER A 22 -19.64 3.61 31.74
N SER A 23 -19.01 4.65 32.26
CA SER A 23 -18.94 6.01 31.74
C SER A 23 -18.06 6.17 30.49
N THR A 24 -18.57 6.86 29.47
CA THR A 24 -17.84 7.88 28.69
C THR A 24 -18.86 8.74 27.94
N ASN A 25 -18.85 10.05 28.18
CA ASN A 25 -19.69 11.03 27.49
C ASN A 25 -19.19 11.20 26.05
N GLY A 26 -19.94 10.70 25.07
CA GLY A 26 -19.87 11.13 23.67
C GLY A 26 -21.27 11.54 23.23
N LYS A 27 -21.43 12.76 22.70
CA LYS A 27 -22.67 13.17 22.03
C LYS A 27 -22.90 12.24 20.83
N SER A 28 -24.15 11.87 20.56
CA SER A 28 -24.42 11.03 19.39
C SER A 28 -24.40 11.87 18.13
N THR A 29 -24.02 11.28 17.00
CA THR A 29 -24.00 11.89 15.66
C THR A 29 -25.33 12.51 15.23
N ASN A 30 -26.45 12.09 15.84
CA ASN A 30 -27.76 12.70 15.60
C ASN A 30 -27.97 14.03 16.34
N ASP A 31 -27.25 14.26 17.44
CA ASP A 31 -27.31 15.50 18.19
C ASP A 31 -26.55 16.62 17.47
N GLU A 32 -25.45 16.28 16.78
CA GLU A 32 -24.66 17.23 15.98
C GLU A 32 -25.36 17.66 14.68
N LEU A 33 -26.04 16.74 14.00
CA LEU A 33 -26.88 17.05 12.83
C LEU A 33 -28.06 17.97 13.19
N ASN A 34 -28.63 17.83 14.38
CA ASN A 34 -29.70 18.71 14.86
C ASN A 34 -29.21 20.10 15.23
N ASP A 35 -27.98 20.22 15.75
CA ASP A 35 -27.36 21.53 16.02
C ASP A 35 -27.08 22.30 14.71
N ILE A 36 -26.74 21.59 13.61
CA ILE A 36 -26.58 22.17 12.26
C ILE A 36 -27.92 22.70 11.70
N VAL A 37 -29.00 21.92 11.83
CA VAL A 37 -30.35 22.30 11.32
C VAL A 37 -30.98 23.43 12.16
N GLN A 38 -30.67 23.51 13.46
CA GLN A 38 -31.14 24.60 14.33
C GLN A 38 -30.39 25.92 14.10
N ALA A 39 -29.13 25.86 13.64
CA ALA A 39 -28.36 27.05 13.27
C ALA A 39 -28.89 27.72 11.98
N GLU A 40 -29.38 26.94 11.02
CA GLU A 40 -29.95 27.48 9.77
C GLU A 40 -31.31 28.20 9.97
N ASN A 41 -32.08 27.81 11.00
CA ASN A 41 -33.47 28.25 11.17
C ASN A 41 -33.66 29.46 12.11
N ASN A 42 -32.61 29.97 12.76
CA ASN A 42 -32.69 31.07 13.75
C ASN A 42 -31.91 32.34 13.35
N SER A 43 -31.96 32.73 12.07
CA SER A 43 -31.23 33.90 11.57
C SER A 43 -32.07 35.19 11.49
N SER A 44 -31.81 36.13 12.41
CA SER A 44 -31.63 37.57 12.13
C SER A 44 -31.17 38.30 13.40
N PRO A 45 -30.25 39.30 13.38
CA PRO A 45 -29.74 40.08 12.24
C PRO A 45 -28.28 39.76 11.86
N GLU A 46 -27.93 40.00 10.59
CA GLU A 46 -26.61 39.96 9.94
C GLU A 46 -25.40 39.65 10.85
N LYS A 47 -25.15 38.37 11.09
CA LYS A 47 -23.81 37.90 11.46
C LYS A 47 -22.96 37.96 10.19
N ASN A 48 -21.77 38.56 10.25
CA ASN A 48 -20.89 38.69 9.09
C ASN A 48 -20.66 37.31 8.46
N ARG A 49 -20.90 37.17 7.15
CA ARG A 49 -20.76 35.89 6.42
C ARG A 49 -19.38 35.26 6.63
N ASP A 50 -18.36 36.10 6.77
CA ASP A 50 -17.01 35.66 7.09
C ASP A 50 -16.92 34.97 8.47
N ASP A 51 -17.61 35.49 9.48
CA ASP A 51 -17.61 34.92 10.84
C ASP A 51 -18.29 33.55 10.88
N GLU A 52 -19.31 33.33 10.03
CA GLU A 52 -19.97 32.03 9.91
C GLU A 52 -19.04 30.99 9.26
N ILE A 53 -18.35 31.38 8.19
CA ILE A 53 -17.37 30.52 7.51
C ILE A 53 -16.23 30.15 8.47
N LEU A 54 -15.67 31.13 9.18
CA LEU A 54 -14.60 30.90 10.15
C LEU A 54 -15.05 30.00 11.30
N TYR A 55 -16.25 30.21 11.85
CA TYR A 55 -16.80 29.34 12.89
C TYR A 55 -16.95 27.89 12.40
N ARG A 56 -17.39 27.69 11.16
CA ARG A 56 -17.51 26.36 10.57
C ARG A 56 -16.14 25.68 10.41
N PHE A 57 -15.14 26.42 9.94
CA PHE A 57 -13.77 25.92 9.86
C PHE A 57 -13.22 25.56 11.24
N GLU A 58 -13.44 26.38 12.26
CA GLU A 58 -13.06 26.08 13.64
C GLU A 58 -13.70 24.76 14.13
N VAL A 59 -15.01 24.59 13.97
CA VAL A 59 -15.71 23.36 14.39
C VAL A 59 -15.14 22.13 13.68
N LEU A 60 -15.02 22.18 12.34
CA LEU A 60 -14.53 21.06 11.56
C LEU A 60 -13.05 20.74 11.83
N SER A 61 -12.22 21.75 12.12
CA SER A 61 -10.80 21.57 12.41
C SER A 61 -10.52 20.85 13.74
N ASN A 62 -11.51 20.79 14.63
CA ASN A 62 -11.41 20.13 15.93
C ASN A 62 -11.95 18.68 15.91
N GLN A 63 -12.36 18.18 14.75
CA GLN A 63 -12.81 16.79 14.58
C GLN A 63 -11.61 15.86 14.36
N ASP A 64 -11.75 14.60 14.77
CA ASP A 64 -10.73 13.57 14.53
C ASP A 64 -10.57 13.28 13.03
N ASP A 65 -11.66 13.33 12.27
CA ASP A 65 -11.66 13.19 10.80
C ASP A 65 -11.73 14.58 10.14
N LEU A 66 -10.61 14.98 9.54
CA LEU A 66 -10.47 16.28 8.88
C LEU A 66 -11.00 16.30 7.44
N THR A 67 -11.53 15.18 6.92
CA THR A 67 -11.95 15.07 5.52
C THR A 67 -13.02 16.11 5.18
N LEU A 68 -14.02 16.28 6.07
CA LEU A 68 -15.06 17.29 5.91
C LEU A 68 -14.48 18.72 5.97
N TYR A 69 -13.46 18.98 6.79
CA TYR A 69 -12.78 20.27 6.81
C TYR A 69 -12.16 20.57 5.44
N PHE A 70 -11.32 19.66 4.94
CA PHE A 70 -10.61 19.85 3.69
C PHE A 70 -11.53 19.90 2.47
N GLU A 71 -12.66 19.17 2.49
CA GLU A 71 -13.66 19.25 1.43
C GLU A 71 -14.41 20.58 1.37
N ASN A 72 -14.71 21.18 2.53
CA ASN A 72 -15.49 22.41 2.61
C ASN A 72 -14.62 23.66 2.42
N PHE A 73 -13.34 23.60 2.79
CA PHE A 73 -12.44 24.75 2.74
C PHE A 73 -12.35 25.40 1.34
N PRO A 74 -12.06 24.68 0.24
CA PRO A 74 -12.03 25.25 -1.11
C PRO A 74 -13.34 25.92 -1.53
N ARG A 75 -14.47 25.39 -1.06
CA ARG A 75 -15.82 25.84 -1.46
C ARG A 75 -16.19 27.19 -0.83
N GLN A 76 -15.61 27.50 0.34
CA GLN A 76 -16.00 28.66 1.15
C GLN A 76 -14.89 29.69 1.29
N TYR A 77 -13.62 29.32 1.09
CA TYR A 77 -12.48 30.23 1.25
C TYR A 77 -12.55 31.45 0.34
N ASP A 78 -13.03 31.29 -0.90
CA ASP A 78 -13.15 32.39 -1.84
C ASP A 78 -14.33 33.33 -1.56
N ASP A 79 -15.28 32.90 -0.72
CA ASP A 79 -16.41 33.73 -0.29
C ASP A 79 -16.03 34.71 0.85
N ILE A 80 -14.87 34.53 1.50
CA ILE A 80 -14.40 35.40 2.58
C ILE A 80 -13.97 36.75 2.00
N GLN A 81 -14.59 37.84 2.46
CA GLN A 81 -14.34 39.18 1.93
C GLN A 81 -13.28 39.95 2.71
N ASP A 82 -13.25 39.81 4.04
CA ASP A 82 -12.28 40.50 4.86
C ASP A 82 -10.89 39.86 4.74
N ASN A 83 -9.88 40.71 4.51
CA ASN A 83 -8.50 40.26 4.29
C ASN A 83 -7.87 39.63 5.53
N GLN A 84 -8.24 40.08 6.74
CA GLN A 84 -7.71 39.49 7.97
C GLN A 84 -8.35 38.13 8.21
N ASN A 85 -9.66 38.00 7.99
CA ASN A 85 -10.37 36.73 8.08
C ASN A 85 -9.86 35.71 7.06
N LYS A 86 -9.63 36.14 5.81
CA LYS A 86 -9.07 35.27 4.76
C LYS A 86 -7.66 34.79 5.12
N LYS A 87 -6.84 35.66 5.70
CA LYS A 87 -5.51 35.30 6.23
C LYS A 87 -5.61 34.30 7.40
N SER A 88 -6.55 34.50 8.32
CA SER A 88 -6.79 33.57 9.44
C SER A 88 -7.19 32.18 8.95
N ALA A 89 -8.13 32.10 8.00
CA ALA A 89 -8.53 30.84 7.39
C ALA A 89 -7.35 30.15 6.68
N LYS A 90 -6.55 30.89 5.91
CA LYS A 90 -5.32 30.38 5.26
C LYS A 90 -4.36 29.77 6.30
N ASN A 91 -4.10 30.47 7.39
CA ASN A 91 -3.17 30.00 8.42
C ASN A 91 -3.67 28.73 9.10
N GLN A 92 -4.97 28.64 9.40
CA GLN A 92 -5.56 27.44 9.99
C GLN A 92 -5.41 26.22 9.07
N TYR A 93 -5.72 26.38 7.78
CA TYR A 93 -5.54 25.34 6.78
C TYR A 93 -4.09 24.81 6.76
N LEU A 94 -3.12 25.72 6.68
CA LEU A 94 -1.70 25.36 6.65
C LEU A 94 -1.24 24.70 7.96
N SER A 95 -1.80 25.08 9.11
CA SER A 95 -1.48 24.45 10.39
C SER A 95 -1.97 23.00 10.48
N LEU A 96 -3.11 22.68 9.87
CA LEU A 96 -3.62 21.30 9.82
C LEU A 96 -2.78 20.42 8.89
N ILE A 97 -2.34 20.96 7.74
CA ILE A 97 -1.39 20.26 6.87
C ILE A 97 -0.07 19.98 7.60
N GLU A 98 0.45 20.95 8.35
CA GLU A 98 1.65 20.76 9.18
C GLU A 98 1.45 19.66 10.22
N LYS A 99 0.32 19.66 10.93
CA LYS A 99 -0.01 18.63 11.90
C LYS A 99 -0.02 17.23 11.29
N ILE A 100 -0.64 17.04 10.12
CA ILE A 100 -0.67 15.74 9.41
C ILE A 100 0.74 15.27 9.06
N ILE A 101 1.61 16.19 8.63
CA ILE A 101 3.02 15.89 8.31
C ILE A 101 3.80 15.53 9.59
N ASP A 102 3.64 16.28 10.67
CA ASP A 102 4.32 16.04 11.95
C ASP A 102 3.87 14.72 12.59
N ASP A 103 2.57 14.40 12.47
CA ASP A 103 1.97 13.12 12.89
C ASP A 103 2.37 11.95 11.95
N LYS A 104 3.10 12.25 10.86
CA LYS A 104 3.56 11.30 9.82
C LYS A 104 2.43 10.56 9.10
N GLU A 105 1.27 11.17 8.98
CA GLU A 105 0.09 10.60 8.32
C GLU A 105 0.15 10.81 6.78
N PHE A 106 1.27 10.46 6.16
CA PHE A 106 1.52 10.71 4.74
C PHE A 106 0.60 9.93 3.80
N GLU A 107 0.07 8.78 4.21
CA GLU A 107 -0.94 8.04 3.45
C GLU A 107 -2.27 8.81 3.41
N TYR A 108 -2.70 9.37 4.54
CA TYR A 108 -3.90 10.21 4.62
C TYR A 108 -3.73 11.47 3.76
N LEU A 109 -2.57 12.12 3.86
CA LEU A 109 -2.25 13.30 3.04
C LEU A 109 -2.22 12.98 1.54
N ASN A 110 -1.69 11.81 1.15
CA ASN A 110 -1.71 11.36 -0.24
C ASN A 110 -3.14 11.07 -0.74
N THR A 111 -4.01 10.50 0.11
CA THR A 111 -5.43 10.33 -0.23
C THR A 111 -6.10 11.66 -0.49
N LEU A 112 -5.94 12.66 0.39
CA LEU A 112 -6.51 14.01 0.19
C LEU A 112 -6.03 14.65 -1.12
N LYS A 113 -4.75 14.43 -1.47
CA LYS A 113 -4.18 14.89 -2.74
C LYS A 113 -4.81 14.17 -3.94
N ASP A 114 -4.85 12.85 -3.92
CA ASP A 114 -5.30 12.03 -5.05
C ASP A 114 -6.80 12.19 -5.31
N GLU A 115 -7.57 12.49 -4.27
CA GLU A 115 -8.99 12.87 -4.36
C GLU A 115 -9.21 14.32 -4.79
N GLY A 116 -8.15 15.12 -4.93
CA GLY A 116 -8.22 16.53 -5.34
C GLY A 116 -8.84 17.44 -4.29
N ILE A 117 -8.79 17.05 -3.02
CA ILE A 117 -9.35 17.79 -1.89
C ILE A 117 -8.40 18.90 -1.44
N LEU A 118 -7.08 18.71 -1.62
CA LEU A 118 -6.08 19.72 -1.30
C LEU A 118 -6.25 21.00 -2.14
N PHE A 119 -6.15 22.15 -1.49
CA PHE A 119 -6.42 23.44 -2.10
C PHE A 119 -5.14 24.10 -2.61
N ASN A 120 -4.81 23.82 -3.86
CA ASN A 120 -3.56 24.24 -4.50
C ASN A 120 -3.30 25.76 -4.45
N SER A 121 -4.34 26.61 -4.49
CA SER A 121 -4.17 28.06 -4.44
C SER A 121 -3.62 28.56 -3.10
N VAL A 122 -3.92 27.87 -2.00
CA VAL A 122 -3.37 28.18 -0.67
C VAL A 122 -1.99 27.55 -0.49
N LEU A 123 -1.80 26.32 -0.98
CA LEU A 123 -0.54 25.58 -0.85
C LEU A 123 0.60 26.22 -1.65
N SER A 124 0.35 26.59 -2.91
CA SER A 124 1.35 27.19 -3.81
C SER A 124 1.89 28.55 -3.36
N ASP A 125 1.21 29.23 -2.44
CA ASP A 125 1.64 30.49 -1.83
C ASP A 125 2.07 30.28 -0.36
N SER A 126 2.70 29.14 -0.08
CA SER A 126 3.13 28.74 1.28
C SER A 126 4.43 27.93 1.24
N ARG A 127 4.90 27.47 2.40
CA ARG A 127 6.05 26.54 2.52
C ARG A 127 5.75 25.12 1.99
N PHE A 128 4.51 24.86 1.60
CA PHE A 128 4.03 23.58 1.06
C PHE A 128 3.74 23.70 -0.45
N ASP A 129 4.47 24.58 -1.13
CA ASP A 129 4.37 24.79 -2.57
C ASP A 129 4.74 23.53 -3.37
N ASP A 130 5.60 22.68 -2.81
CA ASP A 130 5.95 21.35 -3.33
C ASP A 130 5.41 20.21 -2.42
N ILE A 131 4.09 20.22 -2.16
CA ILE A 131 3.43 19.21 -1.32
C ILE A 131 3.58 17.79 -1.89
N ASP A 132 3.71 17.65 -3.21
CA ASP A 132 3.87 16.37 -3.89
C ASP A 132 5.21 15.70 -3.50
N GLU A 133 6.31 16.46 -3.48
CA GLU A 133 7.61 15.94 -3.07
C GLU A 133 7.63 15.62 -1.56
N LEU A 134 6.98 16.44 -0.72
CA LEU A 134 6.85 16.17 0.71
C LEU A 134 6.12 14.85 0.99
N ILE A 135 4.99 14.62 0.31
CA ILE A 135 4.24 13.35 0.41
C ILE A 135 5.12 12.19 -0.04
N LYS A 136 5.79 12.33 -1.18
CA LYS A 136 6.66 11.28 -1.73
C LYS A 136 7.77 10.90 -0.75
N VAL A 137 8.51 11.88 -0.22
CA VAL A 137 9.58 11.65 0.75
C VAL A 137 9.05 11.00 2.03
N GLY A 138 7.92 11.48 2.55
CA GLY A 138 7.31 10.91 3.76
C GLY A 138 6.83 9.47 3.60
N LEU A 139 6.27 9.12 2.44
CA LEU A 139 5.88 7.73 2.11
C LEU A 139 7.11 6.82 1.96
N GLU A 140 8.18 7.29 1.32
CA GLU A 140 9.45 6.55 1.19
C GLU A 140 10.05 6.24 2.57
N ASP A 141 10.06 7.23 3.47
CA ASP A 141 10.53 7.04 4.86
C ASP A 141 9.65 6.05 5.63
N THR A 142 8.32 6.13 5.48
CA THR A 142 7.37 5.20 6.12
C THR A 142 7.59 3.75 5.65
N MET A 143 7.77 3.56 4.34
CA MET A 143 8.09 2.24 3.76
C MET A 143 9.45 1.70 4.22
N LYS A 144 10.43 2.58 4.44
CA LYS A 144 11.75 2.17 4.95
C LYS A 144 11.69 1.71 6.40
N HIS A 145 10.93 2.40 7.25
CA HIS A 145 10.75 2.03 8.65
C HIS A 145 9.91 0.75 8.81
N SER A 146 8.87 0.54 7.99
CA SER A 146 8.07 -0.69 8.03
C SER A 146 8.88 -1.92 7.58
N LYS A 147 9.72 -1.77 6.54
CA LYS A 147 10.67 -2.81 6.13
C LYS A 147 11.66 -3.13 7.25
N GLN A 148 12.21 -2.13 7.92
CA GLN A 148 13.15 -2.33 9.04
C GLN A 148 12.49 -3.07 10.21
N SER A 149 11.29 -2.67 10.62
CA SER A 149 10.55 -3.34 11.70
C SER A 149 10.14 -4.77 11.34
N GLY A 150 9.81 -5.04 10.07
CA GLY A 150 9.56 -6.40 9.59
C GLY A 150 10.81 -7.28 9.68
N VAL A 151 11.98 -6.74 9.31
CA VAL A 151 13.28 -7.42 9.43
C VAL A 151 13.64 -7.69 10.89
N ASP A 152 13.37 -6.75 11.80
CA ASP A 152 13.66 -6.92 13.23
C ASP A 152 12.77 -8.01 13.86
N ASN A 153 11.49 -8.09 13.49
CA ASN A 153 10.58 -9.16 13.95
C ASN A 153 10.98 -10.54 13.40
N MET A 154 11.34 -10.62 12.11
CA MET A 154 11.84 -11.86 11.50
C MET A 154 13.14 -12.31 12.18
N ARG A 155 14.01 -11.39 12.59
CA ARG A 155 15.25 -11.66 13.33
C ARG A 155 14.98 -12.20 14.74
N GLU A 156 13.99 -11.69 15.45
CA GLU A 156 13.63 -12.20 16.78
C GLU A 156 13.05 -13.63 16.69
N GLU A 157 12.23 -13.90 15.68
CA GLU A 157 11.65 -15.23 15.46
C GLU A 157 12.72 -16.25 15.03
N ALA A 158 13.61 -15.82 14.13
CA ALA A 158 14.84 -16.51 13.77
C ALA A 158 15.72 -16.93 14.96
N GLU A 159 15.95 -16.01 15.91
CA GLU A 159 16.75 -16.28 17.11
C GLU A 159 16.10 -17.36 17.99
N LYS A 160 14.76 -17.41 18.06
CA LYS A 160 14.02 -18.45 18.78
C LYS A 160 14.11 -19.81 18.09
N MET A 161 14.18 -19.84 16.77
CA MET A 161 14.28 -21.08 15.98
C MET A 161 15.70 -21.62 15.90
N LEU A 162 16.72 -20.79 16.13
CA LEU A 162 18.14 -21.14 16.03
C LEU A 162 18.55 -22.42 16.79
N PRO A 163 18.11 -22.67 18.04
CA PRO A 163 18.45 -23.91 18.75
C PRO A 163 17.82 -25.16 18.13
N LEU A 164 16.61 -25.03 17.58
CA LEU A 164 15.89 -26.11 16.91
C LEU A 164 16.55 -26.45 15.58
N ILE A 165 16.90 -25.42 14.81
CA ILE A 165 17.65 -25.54 13.56
C ILE A 165 19.01 -26.22 13.81
N LYS A 166 19.78 -25.76 14.81
CA LYS A 166 21.05 -26.40 15.20
C LYS A 166 20.86 -27.86 15.62
N SER A 167 19.87 -28.15 16.45
CA SER A 167 19.58 -29.52 16.86
C SER A 167 19.19 -30.40 15.67
N ALA A 168 18.43 -29.88 14.71
CA ALA A 168 18.04 -30.61 13.51
C ALA A 168 19.27 -30.86 12.62
N PHE A 169 20.17 -29.89 12.48
CA PHE A 169 21.46 -30.05 11.80
C PHE A 169 22.33 -31.13 12.47
N ASP A 170 22.52 -31.07 13.79
CA ASP A 170 23.34 -32.04 14.54
C ASP A 170 22.80 -33.47 14.41
N LYS A 171 21.47 -33.62 14.35
CA LYS A 171 20.78 -34.91 14.21
C LYS A 171 20.55 -35.33 12.76
N GLN A 172 20.94 -34.49 11.79
CA GLN A 172 20.69 -34.69 10.36
C GLN A 172 19.18 -34.82 10.02
N GLU A 173 18.31 -34.17 10.79
CA GLU A 173 16.86 -34.12 10.61
C GLU A 173 16.47 -32.98 9.66
N TYR A 174 17.02 -32.99 8.44
CA TYR A 174 16.93 -31.86 7.50
C TYR A 174 15.52 -31.51 7.02
N ASP A 175 14.57 -32.43 7.15
CA ASP A 175 13.16 -32.20 6.83
C ASP A 175 12.49 -31.23 7.83
N LEU A 176 13.00 -31.14 9.07
CA LEU A 176 12.47 -30.21 10.08
C LEU A 176 12.94 -28.76 9.85
N ILE A 177 13.98 -28.55 9.03
CA ILE A 177 14.54 -27.22 8.77
C ILE A 177 13.59 -26.38 7.91
N ASP A 178 12.87 -27.00 6.98
CA ASP A 178 11.90 -26.32 6.12
C ASP A 178 10.74 -25.76 6.97
N ASP A 179 10.25 -26.55 7.93
CA ASP A 179 9.22 -26.12 8.90
C ASP A 179 9.66 -24.93 9.76
N TYR A 180 10.97 -24.81 10.04
CA TYR A 180 11.53 -23.76 10.89
C TYR A 180 11.92 -22.49 10.13
N THR A 181 12.01 -22.56 8.80
CA THR A 181 12.52 -21.45 7.96
C THR A 181 11.43 -20.74 7.15
N GLN A 182 10.22 -21.31 7.06
CA GLN A 182 9.10 -20.76 6.28
C GLN A 182 8.64 -19.33 6.67
N HIS A 183 9.06 -18.82 7.83
CA HIS A 183 8.68 -17.49 8.34
C HIS A 183 9.80 -16.44 8.20
N LEU A 184 10.94 -16.83 7.61
CA LEU A 184 12.09 -15.95 7.43
C LEU A 184 12.00 -15.19 6.10
N ASP A 185 12.84 -14.16 5.94
CA ASP A 185 12.94 -13.44 4.67
C ASP A 185 13.55 -14.32 3.56
N ASP A 186 13.19 -14.03 2.31
CA ASP A 186 13.60 -14.82 1.14
C ASP A 186 15.13 -14.98 1.03
N PHE A 187 15.91 -13.98 1.45
CA PHE A 187 17.37 -14.01 1.36
C PHE A 187 17.98 -14.96 2.41
N THR A 188 17.46 -14.93 3.64
CA THR A 188 17.82 -15.89 4.68
C THR A 188 17.43 -17.32 4.29
N ILE A 189 16.22 -17.51 3.74
CA ILE A 189 15.76 -18.81 3.24
C ILE A 189 16.69 -19.33 2.13
N GLU A 190 17.01 -18.50 1.13
CA GLU A 190 17.88 -18.90 0.02
C GLU A 190 19.28 -19.31 0.51
N THR A 191 19.86 -18.55 1.43
CA THR A 191 21.18 -18.85 2.00
C THR A 191 21.16 -20.14 2.82
N MET A 192 20.15 -20.32 3.67
CA MET A 192 20.00 -21.54 4.48
C MET A 192 19.77 -22.78 3.61
N ASN A 193 18.99 -22.66 2.53
CA ASN A 193 18.78 -23.74 1.57
C ASN A 193 20.08 -24.10 0.84
N ASN A 194 20.85 -23.11 0.38
CA ASN A 194 22.15 -23.35 -0.24
C ASN A 194 23.12 -24.07 0.74
N TYR A 195 23.12 -23.66 2.01
CA TYR A 195 23.90 -24.32 3.06
C TYR A 195 23.45 -25.77 3.32
N ARG A 196 22.14 -26.00 3.50
CA ARG A 196 21.53 -27.33 3.69
C ARG A 196 21.85 -28.28 2.54
N GLU A 197 21.62 -27.83 1.30
CA GLU A 197 21.86 -28.63 0.11
C GLU A 197 23.36 -28.92 -0.09
N ALA A 198 24.23 -27.98 0.24
CA ALA A 198 25.68 -28.22 0.24
C ALA A 198 26.08 -29.29 1.26
N LEU A 199 25.52 -29.27 2.47
CA LEU A 199 25.75 -30.29 3.49
C LEU A 199 25.27 -31.67 3.02
N ILE A 200 24.02 -31.77 2.56
CA ILE A 200 23.44 -33.03 2.06
C ILE A 200 24.29 -33.65 0.96
N ASP A 201 24.75 -32.85 -0.01
CA ASP A 201 25.51 -33.34 -1.16
C ASP A 201 26.99 -33.65 -0.83
N LEU A 202 27.51 -33.19 0.31
CA LEU A 202 28.88 -33.44 0.76
C LEU A 202 29.02 -34.66 1.69
N ILE A 203 27.96 -35.01 2.42
CA ILE A 203 27.93 -36.15 3.37
C ILE A 203 28.26 -37.51 2.73
N PRO A 204 27.87 -37.83 1.47
CA PRO A 204 28.11 -39.17 0.90
C PRO A 204 29.52 -39.42 0.35
N TYR A 205 30.39 -38.40 0.23
CA TYR A 205 31.67 -38.51 -0.48
C TYR A 205 32.85 -38.40 0.49
N GLU A 206 33.19 -39.49 1.20
CA GLU A 206 34.40 -39.60 2.03
C GLU A 206 35.72 -39.38 1.25
N ASN A 207 35.66 -39.35 -0.08
CA ASN A 207 36.83 -39.34 -0.97
C ASN A 207 37.18 -37.95 -1.53
N GLY A 208 36.48 -36.89 -1.12
CA GLY A 208 36.79 -35.52 -1.51
C GLY A 208 36.39 -35.10 -2.93
N GLU A 209 35.65 -35.94 -3.68
CA GLU A 209 34.96 -35.48 -4.89
C GLU A 209 33.69 -34.72 -4.48
N THR A 210 33.81 -33.39 -4.37
CA THR A 210 32.65 -32.52 -4.19
C THR A 210 31.74 -32.66 -5.40
N SER A 211 30.49 -33.09 -5.21
CA SER A 211 29.51 -33.09 -6.30
C SER A 211 29.44 -31.67 -6.90
N ILE A 212 29.35 -31.55 -8.23
CA ILE A 212 29.25 -30.23 -8.89
C ILE A 212 28.10 -29.41 -8.30
N LYS A 213 27.05 -30.08 -7.79
CA LYS A 213 25.91 -29.47 -7.11
C LYS A 213 26.28 -28.91 -5.74
N ALA A 214 27.00 -29.68 -4.90
CA ALA A 214 27.53 -29.19 -3.63
C ALA A 214 28.38 -27.94 -3.82
N ARG A 215 29.35 -27.98 -4.75
CA ARG A 215 30.22 -26.82 -5.01
C ARG A 215 29.42 -25.61 -5.47
N ARG A 216 28.42 -25.80 -6.35
CA ARG A 216 27.52 -24.72 -6.78
C ARG A 216 26.77 -24.11 -5.60
N ASN A 217 26.22 -24.92 -4.70
CA ASN A 217 25.45 -24.42 -3.57
C ASN A 217 26.34 -23.63 -2.59
N VAL A 218 27.57 -24.10 -2.32
CA VAL A 218 28.54 -23.32 -1.53
C VAL A 218 28.91 -22.01 -2.24
N LEU A 219 29.05 -22.02 -3.57
CA LEU A 219 29.35 -20.83 -4.35
C LEU A 219 28.24 -19.76 -4.30
N LEU A 220 26.99 -20.18 -4.03
CA LEU A 220 25.83 -19.29 -3.95
C LEU A 220 25.50 -18.83 -2.52
N ILE A 221 26.31 -19.21 -1.52
CA ILE A 221 26.23 -18.62 -0.19
C ILE A 221 26.84 -17.22 -0.26
N ASP A 222 26.03 -16.18 -0.04
CA ASP A 222 26.47 -14.79 -0.13
C ASP A 222 27.66 -14.52 0.83
N PRO A 223 28.80 -13.99 0.35
CA PRO A 223 29.94 -13.65 1.20
C PRO A 223 29.63 -12.65 2.31
N ASP A 224 28.66 -11.77 2.09
CA ASP A 224 28.25 -10.72 3.03
C ASP A 224 27.07 -11.16 3.92
N TYR A 225 26.65 -12.44 3.83
CA TYR A 225 25.59 -12.98 4.67
C TYR A 225 25.95 -12.86 6.16
N ASN A 226 25.12 -12.09 6.87
CA ASN A 226 25.26 -11.76 8.30
C ASN A 226 24.03 -12.19 9.13
N GLY A 227 23.19 -13.05 8.56
CA GLY A 227 21.99 -13.56 9.19
C GLY A 227 22.24 -14.70 10.19
N ILE A 228 21.21 -15.51 10.40
CA ILE A 228 21.20 -16.67 11.30
C ILE A 228 22.32 -17.65 10.92
N LEU A 229 23.07 -18.16 11.89
CA LEU A 229 24.21 -19.06 11.67
C LEU A 229 25.31 -18.47 10.78
N SER A 230 25.37 -17.15 10.57
CA SER A 230 26.37 -16.51 9.70
C SER A 230 27.79 -16.99 9.98
N ASP A 231 28.24 -16.98 11.23
CA ASP A 231 29.59 -17.48 11.58
C ASP A 231 29.83 -18.92 11.13
N GLU A 232 28.86 -19.82 11.35
CA GLU A 232 28.96 -21.23 11.00
C GLU A 232 28.91 -21.44 9.48
N ILE A 233 27.97 -20.79 8.80
CA ILE A 233 27.75 -20.85 7.36
C ILE A 233 28.97 -20.29 6.63
N GLN A 234 29.49 -19.15 7.06
CA GLN A 234 30.68 -18.53 6.47
C GLN A 234 31.92 -19.38 6.73
N ALA A 235 32.09 -19.91 7.95
CA ALA A 235 33.18 -20.83 8.26
C ALA A 235 33.12 -22.14 7.46
N PHE A 236 31.91 -22.64 7.20
CA PHE A 236 31.70 -23.79 6.33
C PHE A 236 32.06 -23.48 4.88
N ALA A 237 31.53 -22.39 4.32
CA ALA A 237 31.77 -22.01 2.93
C ALA A 237 33.28 -21.79 2.66
N ALA A 238 33.98 -21.16 3.60
CA ALA A 238 35.42 -20.92 3.54
C ALA A 238 36.27 -22.20 3.46
N LYS A 239 35.74 -23.38 3.80
CA LYS A 239 36.44 -24.66 3.63
C LYS A 239 36.52 -25.11 2.17
N TYR A 240 35.62 -24.64 1.32
CA TYR A 240 35.44 -25.17 -0.05
C TYR A 240 35.59 -24.11 -1.16
N THR A 241 35.43 -22.83 -0.81
CA THR A 241 35.49 -21.71 -1.76
C THR A 241 36.16 -20.50 -1.13
N THR A 242 36.59 -19.57 -1.98
CA THR A 242 37.08 -18.24 -1.59
C THR A 242 35.94 -17.21 -1.62
N VAL A 243 36.13 -16.08 -0.93
CA VAL A 243 35.20 -14.93 -1.00
C VAL A 243 35.04 -14.45 -2.44
N GLU A 244 36.14 -14.31 -3.17
CA GLU A 244 36.14 -13.82 -4.56
C GLU A 244 35.35 -14.73 -5.51
N GLU A 245 35.52 -16.06 -5.41
CA GLU A 245 34.75 -17.02 -6.20
C GLU A 245 33.24 -16.94 -5.92
N ARG A 246 32.86 -16.74 -4.65
CA ARG A 246 31.45 -16.60 -4.25
C ARG A 246 30.85 -15.28 -4.71
N GLU A 247 31.58 -14.17 -4.57
CA GLU A 247 31.15 -12.87 -5.10
C GLU A 247 30.87 -12.95 -6.61
N GLU A 248 31.78 -13.56 -7.38
CA GLU A 248 31.60 -13.73 -8.82
C GLU A 248 30.39 -14.59 -9.14
N ALA A 249 30.22 -15.70 -8.42
CA ALA A 249 29.10 -16.62 -8.61
C ALA A 249 27.75 -15.98 -8.30
N VAL A 250 27.63 -15.24 -7.19
CA VAL A 250 26.42 -14.52 -6.79
C VAL A 250 26.08 -13.42 -7.79
N LYS A 251 27.06 -12.59 -8.19
CA LYS A 251 26.87 -11.55 -9.23
C LYS A 251 26.38 -12.16 -10.54
N LYS A 252 27.00 -13.26 -10.96
CA LYS A 252 26.60 -13.99 -12.19
C LYS A 252 25.22 -14.61 -12.08
N HIS A 253 24.87 -15.18 -10.93
CA HIS A 253 23.55 -15.77 -10.68
C HIS A 253 22.45 -14.72 -10.73
N ALA A 254 22.64 -13.58 -10.06
CA ALA A 254 21.71 -12.45 -10.08
C ALA A 254 21.49 -11.94 -11.52
N TRP A 255 22.57 -11.72 -12.27
CA TRP A 255 22.52 -11.31 -13.68
C TRP A 255 21.72 -12.28 -14.57
N HIS A 256 21.92 -13.59 -14.36
CA HIS A 256 21.16 -14.62 -15.09
C HIS A 256 19.68 -14.61 -14.72
N LYS A 257 19.34 -14.51 -13.42
CA LYS A 257 17.95 -14.50 -12.92
C LYS A 257 17.18 -13.31 -13.49
N GLU A 258 17.77 -12.12 -13.46
CA GLU A 258 17.18 -10.90 -14.03
C GLU A 258 16.93 -11.03 -15.53
N ARG A 259 17.94 -11.47 -16.30
CA ARG A 259 17.79 -11.66 -17.76
C ARG A 259 16.78 -12.72 -18.14
N VAL A 260 16.68 -13.81 -17.38
CA VAL A 260 15.68 -14.85 -17.67
C VAL A 260 14.28 -14.28 -17.49
N GLU A 261 14.04 -13.50 -16.43
CA GLU A 261 12.75 -12.87 -16.18
C GLU A 261 12.44 -11.77 -17.21
N GLU A 262 13.41 -10.95 -17.58
CA GLU A 262 13.28 -9.98 -18.67
C GLU A 262 12.91 -10.68 -20.00
N ASN A 263 13.63 -11.73 -20.38
CA ASN A 263 13.34 -12.50 -21.59
C ASN A 263 11.96 -13.18 -21.52
N ARG A 264 11.53 -13.63 -20.34
CA ARG A 264 10.19 -14.19 -20.15
C ARG A 264 9.12 -13.13 -20.39
N LYS A 265 9.28 -11.92 -19.84
CA LYS A 265 8.39 -10.78 -20.07
C LYS A 265 8.36 -10.39 -21.55
N LEU A 266 9.52 -10.31 -22.21
CA LEU A 266 9.63 -10.01 -23.64
C LEU A 266 8.90 -11.05 -24.49
N ARG A 267 9.07 -12.35 -24.20
CA ARG A 267 8.35 -13.43 -24.90
C ARG A 267 6.84 -13.38 -24.64
N ALA A 268 6.41 -13.03 -23.43
CA ALA A 268 5.01 -12.86 -23.11
C ALA A 268 4.39 -11.70 -23.91
N ILE A 269 5.10 -10.58 -24.03
CA ILE A 269 4.72 -9.42 -24.85
C ILE A 269 4.69 -9.79 -26.34
N GLU A 270 5.70 -10.51 -26.84
CA GLU A 270 5.73 -10.95 -28.24
C GLU A 270 4.58 -11.89 -28.57
N LYS A 271 4.25 -12.80 -27.64
CA LYS A 271 3.08 -13.67 -27.76
C LYS A 271 1.77 -12.89 -27.69
N SER A 272 1.69 -11.84 -26.87
CA SER A 272 0.47 -11.02 -26.75
C SER A 272 0.23 -10.18 -28.00
N LYS A 273 1.28 -9.68 -28.67
CA LYS A 273 1.16 -8.82 -29.88
C LYS A 273 0.35 -9.43 -31.02
N ASN A 274 0.24 -10.75 -31.06
CA ASN A 274 -0.52 -11.47 -32.09
C ASN A 274 -1.85 -12.05 -31.56
N ALA A 275 -2.25 -11.70 -30.34
CA ALA A 275 -3.45 -12.21 -29.70
C ALA A 275 -4.49 -11.09 -29.54
N LYS A 276 -5.77 -11.43 -29.72
CA LYS A 276 -6.90 -10.56 -29.36
C LYS A 276 -6.92 -10.24 -27.86
N PRO A 277 -7.48 -9.08 -27.46
CA PRO A 277 -7.79 -8.80 -26.06
C PRO A 277 -8.62 -9.90 -25.40
N ARG A 278 -8.44 -10.09 -24.10
CA ARG A 278 -9.23 -11.04 -23.29
C ARG A 278 -9.65 -10.40 -21.98
N ILE A 279 -10.78 -10.88 -21.44
CA ILE A 279 -11.23 -10.54 -20.09
C ILE A 279 -10.13 -10.91 -19.09
N GLY A 280 -9.92 -10.04 -18.10
CA GLY A 280 -8.86 -10.16 -17.09
C GLY A 280 -7.53 -9.52 -17.46
N MET A 281 -7.32 -9.08 -18.71
CA MET A 281 -6.11 -8.34 -19.09
C MET A 281 -6.07 -6.97 -18.42
N THR A 282 -4.87 -6.49 -18.13
CA THR A 282 -4.58 -5.09 -17.75
C THR A 282 -4.62 -4.16 -18.96
N LYS A 283 -4.73 -2.85 -18.73
CA LYS A 283 -4.60 -1.79 -19.76
C LYS A 283 -3.38 -2.00 -20.65
N GLU A 284 -2.22 -2.27 -20.06
CA GLU A 284 -0.95 -2.44 -20.76
C GLU A 284 -0.92 -3.72 -21.59
N GLU A 285 -1.46 -4.82 -21.06
CA GLU A 285 -1.62 -6.05 -21.82
C GLU A 285 -2.53 -5.87 -23.04
N VAL A 286 -3.66 -5.15 -22.89
CA VAL A 286 -4.56 -4.82 -24.01
C VAL A 286 -3.82 -3.99 -25.07
N LYS A 287 -3.06 -2.96 -24.69
CA LYS A 287 -2.26 -2.17 -25.63
C LYS A 287 -1.22 -3.00 -26.38
N ASN A 288 -0.78 -4.12 -25.80
CA ASN A 288 0.17 -5.06 -26.36
C ASN A 288 -0.49 -6.23 -27.12
N THR A 289 -1.78 -6.14 -27.44
CA THR A 289 -2.52 -7.09 -28.31
C THR A 289 -2.39 -6.72 -29.79
N ASP A 290 -2.99 -7.53 -30.66
CA ASP A 290 -3.17 -7.21 -32.08
C ASP A 290 -4.13 -6.02 -32.32
N TRP A 291 -4.90 -5.60 -31.31
CA TRP A 291 -5.74 -4.39 -31.37
C TRP A 291 -4.95 -3.11 -31.12
N GLY A 292 -3.80 -3.18 -30.44
CA GLY A 292 -2.93 -2.04 -30.18
C GLY A 292 -3.55 -0.98 -29.26
N LYS A 293 -3.29 0.31 -29.55
CA LYS A 293 -3.83 1.43 -28.75
C LYS A 293 -5.26 1.80 -29.21
N PRO A 294 -6.19 2.11 -28.29
CA PRO A 294 -7.53 2.55 -28.65
C PRO A 294 -7.51 3.91 -29.34
N GLN A 295 -8.50 4.16 -30.20
CA GLN A 295 -8.70 5.47 -30.82
C GLN A 295 -9.30 6.49 -29.85
N LYS A 296 -10.12 6.02 -28.91
CA LYS A 296 -10.76 6.85 -27.89
C LYS A 296 -10.90 6.08 -26.59
N ILE A 297 -10.71 6.78 -25.47
CA ILE A 297 -10.98 6.25 -24.13
C ILE A 297 -12.04 7.16 -23.51
N ASN A 298 -13.21 6.59 -23.17
CA ASN A 298 -14.21 7.25 -22.33
C ASN A 298 -13.98 6.76 -20.90
N ARG A 299 -13.68 7.66 -19.96
CA ARG A 299 -13.36 7.33 -18.57
C ARG A 299 -14.39 7.94 -17.63
N THR A 300 -14.86 7.16 -16.67
CA THR A 300 -15.73 7.58 -15.57
C THR A 300 -15.09 7.17 -14.26
N THR A 301 -14.82 8.14 -13.40
CA THR A 301 -14.36 7.89 -12.03
C THR A 301 -15.52 8.13 -11.07
N THR A 302 -15.73 7.22 -10.14
CA THR A 302 -16.74 7.31 -9.08
C THR A 302 -16.08 7.02 -7.74
N ALA A 303 -16.78 7.28 -6.62
CA ALA A 303 -16.33 6.86 -5.29
C ALA A 303 -16.12 5.34 -5.15
N TYR A 304 -16.66 4.54 -6.08
CA TYR A 304 -16.56 3.07 -6.06
C TYR A 304 -15.49 2.52 -7.01
N GLY A 305 -14.72 3.37 -7.69
CA GLY A 305 -13.68 2.95 -8.64
C GLY A 305 -13.74 3.65 -9.99
N VAL A 306 -12.90 3.18 -10.92
CA VAL A 306 -12.70 3.75 -12.26
C VAL A 306 -13.22 2.79 -13.32
N ARG A 307 -14.14 3.26 -14.16
CA ARG A 307 -14.64 2.55 -15.34
C ARG A 307 -14.13 3.19 -16.61
N GLU A 308 -13.65 2.39 -17.55
CA GLU A 308 -13.21 2.87 -18.86
C GLU A 308 -13.86 2.06 -19.98
N GLN A 309 -14.23 2.75 -21.07
CA GLN A 309 -14.57 2.15 -22.35
C GLN A 309 -13.55 2.61 -23.38
N TRP A 310 -12.83 1.64 -23.93
CA TRP A 310 -11.82 1.83 -24.97
C TRP A 310 -12.43 1.49 -26.32
N VAL A 311 -12.39 2.43 -27.25
CA VAL A 311 -12.99 2.33 -28.59
C VAL A 311 -11.91 2.04 -29.62
N TYR A 312 -12.15 1.04 -30.45
CA TYR A 312 -11.28 0.62 -31.55
C TYR A 312 -12.04 0.70 -32.89
N PRO A 313 -11.32 0.68 -34.03
CA PRO A 313 -11.95 0.59 -35.35
C PRO A 313 -12.84 -0.65 -35.48
N ASN A 314 -13.75 -0.62 -36.46
CA ASN A 314 -14.65 -1.74 -36.79
C ASN A 314 -15.63 -2.12 -35.67
N TYR A 315 -16.15 -1.12 -34.95
CA TYR A 315 -17.15 -1.31 -33.88
C TYR A 315 -16.70 -2.24 -32.74
N LYS A 316 -15.41 -2.17 -32.42
CA LYS A 316 -14.78 -2.96 -31.36
C LYS A 316 -14.61 -2.15 -30.08
N TYR A 317 -14.88 -2.76 -28.93
CA TYR A 317 -14.84 -2.10 -27.64
C TYR A 317 -14.23 -3.01 -26.56
N VAL A 318 -13.48 -2.40 -25.65
CA VAL A 318 -12.97 -3.03 -24.43
C VAL A 318 -13.48 -2.22 -23.24
N TYR A 319 -14.09 -2.89 -22.27
CA TYR A 319 -14.58 -2.29 -21.03
C TYR A 319 -13.67 -2.72 -19.88
N LEU A 320 -13.21 -1.76 -19.07
CA LEU A 320 -12.33 -2.01 -17.94
C LEU A 320 -12.94 -1.44 -16.65
N GLU A 321 -12.74 -2.16 -15.56
CA GLU A 321 -12.96 -1.68 -14.19
C GLU A 321 -11.63 -1.75 -13.45
N ASP A 322 -11.22 -0.63 -12.85
CA ASP A 322 -9.95 -0.44 -12.15
C ASP A 322 -8.71 -0.94 -12.91
N GLY A 323 -8.77 -0.78 -14.24
CA GLY A 323 -7.69 -1.12 -15.16
C GLY A 323 -7.64 -2.58 -15.60
N ILE A 324 -8.62 -3.39 -15.23
CA ILE A 324 -8.77 -4.79 -15.66
C ILE A 324 -9.96 -4.93 -16.62
N VAL A 325 -9.77 -5.63 -17.73
CA VAL A 325 -10.83 -5.88 -18.72
C VAL A 325 -11.94 -6.73 -18.12
N THR A 326 -13.16 -6.20 -18.10
CA THR A 326 -14.36 -6.90 -17.63
C THR A 326 -15.26 -7.35 -18.77
N ALA A 327 -15.23 -6.66 -19.92
CA ALA A 327 -15.99 -7.07 -21.11
C ALA A 327 -15.30 -6.67 -22.41
N ILE A 328 -15.61 -7.41 -23.49
CA ILE A 328 -15.15 -7.15 -24.85
C ILE A 328 -16.36 -7.29 -25.79
N GLN A 329 -16.43 -6.40 -26.76
CA GLN A 329 -17.42 -6.42 -27.83
C GLN A 329 -16.66 -6.32 -29.17
N ASP A 330 -16.79 -7.32 -30.04
CA ASP A 330 -16.08 -7.40 -31.33
C ASP A 330 -16.88 -7.98 -32.49
#